data_AF-A0A2G7GVP5-F1
#
_entry.id   AF-A0A2G7GVP5-F1
#
_cell.length_a   1.000
_cell.length_b   1.000
_cell.length_c   1.000
_cell.angle_alpha   90.00
_cell.angle_beta   90.00
_cell.angle_gamma   90.00
#
_symmetry.space_group_name_H-M   'P 1'
#
loop_
_entity.id
_entity.type
_entity.pdbx_description
1 polymer ?
#
loop_
_entity_poly.entity_id
_entity_poly.type
_entity_poly.pdbx_seq_one_letter_code
_entity_poly.pdbx_strand_id
1 'polypeptide(L)'
;MTRNPLPDGPVTRQQLAGAAQLLLQDPATYAAYGAFWWSMKRLLAREYQGDARLWFAGPHDDARVRGIIERKYPTEQALYAAALHHYSQKVGWGEAYANHSYLPGRNMEPYLLTDPDMDAANAPTH
;
A
#
# COMPACT_ATOMS: atom_id res chain seq x y z
N MET A 1 -6.35 2.95 -27.43
CA MET A 1 -6.20 3.64 -26.13
C MET A 1 -4.71 3.89 -25.90
N THR A 2 -4.26 5.11 -26.14
CA THR A 2 -2.86 5.51 -25.89
C THR A 2 -2.65 5.52 -24.38
N ARG A 3 -1.91 4.53 -23.86
CA ARG A 3 -1.37 4.60 -22.49
C ARG A 3 -0.35 5.72 -22.51
N ASN A 4 -0.69 6.89 -21.97
CA ASN A 4 0.35 7.84 -21.59
C ASN A 4 1.25 7.09 -20.59
N PRO A 5 2.54 6.87 -20.91
CA PRO A 5 3.45 6.33 -19.92
C PRO A 5 3.41 7.28 -18.73
N LEU A 6 3.19 6.72 -17.54
CA LEU A 6 3.38 7.49 -16.33
C LEU A 6 4.82 8.01 -16.35
N PRO A 7 5.05 9.30 -16.04
CA PRO A 7 6.40 9.85 -16.03
C PRO A 7 7.28 9.02 -15.09
N ASP A 8 8.47 8.65 -15.57
CA ASP A 8 9.48 8.06 -14.69
C ASP A 8 9.94 9.14 -13.71
N GLY A 9 9.79 8.87 -12.41
CA GLY A 9 10.10 9.83 -11.36
C GLY A 9 9.61 9.40 -9.97
N PRO A 10 10.00 10.13 -8.92
CA PRO A 10 9.51 9.89 -7.58
C PRO A 10 8.02 10.22 -7.47
N VAL A 11 7.31 9.49 -6.61
CA VAL A 11 5.92 9.82 -6.29
C VAL A 11 5.91 11.11 -5.50
N THR A 12 5.06 12.05 -5.90
CA THR A 12 4.96 13.36 -5.23
C THR A 12 4.13 13.28 -3.94
N ARG A 13 4.40 14.21 -3.02
CA ARG A 13 3.59 14.40 -1.80
C ARG A 13 2.10 14.51 -2.08
N GLN A 14 1.73 15.29 -3.10
CA GLN A 14 0.33 15.52 -3.46
C GLN A 14 -0.36 14.23 -3.89
N GLN A 15 0.35 13.32 -4.54
CA GLN A 15 -0.20 12.02 -4.90
C GLN A 15 -0.42 11.18 -3.63
N LEU A 16 0.57 11.11 -2.74
CA LEU A 16 0.46 10.34 -1.50
C LEU A 16 -0.55 10.91 -0.48
N ALA A 17 -0.88 12.20 -0.57
CA ALA A 17 -1.81 12.86 0.35
C ALA A 17 -3.19 12.21 0.38
N GLY A 18 -3.71 11.77 -0.77
CA GLY A 18 -5.01 11.10 -0.83
C GLY A 18 -5.01 9.76 -0.09
N ALA A 19 -3.96 8.95 -0.28
CA ALA A 19 -3.79 7.68 0.43
C ALA A 19 -3.64 7.89 1.95
N ALA A 20 -2.82 8.86 2.36
CA ALA A 20 -2.63 9.20 3.77
C ALA A 20 -3.95 9.67 4.43
N GLN A 21 -4.70 10.55 3.77
CA GLN A 21 -5.97 11.05 4.29
C GLN A 21 -7.01 9.93 4.42
N LEU A 22 -7.08 9.04 3.44
CA LEU A 22 -7.99 7.91 3.46
C LEU A 22 -7.66 6.94 4.61
N LEU A 23 -6.38 6.61 4.82
CA LEU A 23 -5.95 5.75 5.91
C LEU A 23 -6.10 6.39 7.30
N LEU A 24 -6.04 7.72 7.39
CA LEU A 24 -6.37 8.43 8.62
C LEU A 24 -7.87 8.38 8.96
N GLN A 25 -8.73 8.31 7.95
CA GLN A 25 -10.19 8.23 8.12
C GLN A 25 -10.66 6.80 8.35
N ASP A 26 -10.09 5.84 7.62
CA ASP A 26 -10.42 4.43 7.69
C ASP A 26 -9.14 3.58 7.55
N PRO A 27 -8.41 3.35 8.65
CA PRO A 27 -7.16 2.61 8.62
C PRO A 27 -7.31 1.20 8.05
N ALA A 28 -8.46 0.55 8.25
CA ALA A 28 -8.68 -0.84 7.85
C ALA A 28 -8.62 -1.04 6.32
N THR A 29 -8.83 0.01 5.53
CA THR A 29 -8.71 -0.02 4.07
C THR A 29 -7.30 -0.26 3.56
N TYR A 30 -6.27 -0.25 4.43
CA TYR A 30 -4.92 -0.67 4.04
C TYR A 30 -4.92 -2.08 3.40
N ALA A 31 -5.84 -2.94 3.83
CA ALA A 31 -6.05 -4.29 3.31
C ALA A 31 -6.28 -4.30 1.79
N ALA A 32 -6.94 -3.27 1.26
CA ALA A 32 -7.19 -3.14 -0.17
C ALA A 32 -5.91 -2.92 -0.99
N TYR A 33 -4.79 -2.48 -0.39
CA TYR A 33 -3.49 -2.47 -1.08
C TYR A 33 -2.88 -3.88 -1.21
N GLY A 34 -3.33 -4.85 -0.42
CA GLY A 34 -2.83 -6.23 -0.48
C GLY A 34 -1.31 -6.30 -0.39
N ALA A 35 -0.68 -7.04 -1.31
CA ALA A 35 0.78 -7.19 -1.33
C ALA A 35 1.54 -5.87 -1.59
N PHE A 36 0.90 -4.86 -2.19
CA PHE A 36 1.51 -3.56 -2.45
C PHE A 36 1.63 -2.70 -1.19
N TRP A 37 0.96 -3.08 -0.10
CA TRP A 37 0.93 -2.30 1.13
C TRP A 37 2.32 -1.97 1.66
N TRP A 38 3.24 -2.94 1.68
CA TRP A 38 4.59 -2.73 2.24
C TRP A 38 5.38 -1.64 1.52
N SER A 39 5.32 -1.61 0.18
CA SER A 39 5.94 -0.54 -0.59
C SER A 39 5.21 0.79 -0.43
N MET A 40 3.88 0.78 -0.38
CA MET A 40 3.07 1.98 -0.13
C MET A 40 3.36 2.59 1.25
N LYS A 41 3.44 1.77 2.29
CA LYS A 41 3.77 2.14 3.65
C LYS A 41 5.13 2.82 3.73
N ARG A 42 6.14 2.31 3.02
CA ARG A 42 7.47 2.94 2.95
C ARG A 42 7.45 4.28 2.22
N LEU A 43 6.69 4.41 1.13
CA LEU A 43 6.50 5.68 0.44
C LEU A 43 5.87 6.72 1.38
N LEU A 44 4.83 6.33 2.13
CA LEU A 44 4.17 7.16 3.13
C LEU A 44 5.13 7.52 4.28
N ALA A 45 5.84 6.56 4.84
CA ALA A 45 6.79 6.77 5.93
C ALA A 45 7.91 7.74 5.55
N ARG A 46 8.41 7.65 4.30
CA ARG A 46 9.45 8.55 3.78
C ARG A 46 8.93 9.97 3.56
N GLU A 47 7.74 10.11 2.99
CA GLU A 47 7.19 11.43 2.67
C GLU A 47 6.74 12.20 3.90
N TYR A 48 6.29 11.50 4.94
CA TYR A 48 5.72 12.10 6.15
C TYR A 48 6.54 11.78 7.41
N GLN A 49 7.86 11.66 7.27
CA GLN A 49 8.76 11.40 8.40
C GLN A 49 8.47 12.35 9.58
N GLY A 50 8.20 11.77 10.75
CA GLY A 50 7.94 12.52 11.99
C GLY A 50 6.49 12.96 12.21
N ASP A 51 5.56 12.67 11.29
CA ASP A 51 4.13 12.91 11.54
C ASP A 51 3.53 11.79 12.40
N ALA A 52 3.38 12.06 13.71
CA ALA A 52 2.84 11.11 14.68
C ALA A 52 1.40 10.64 14.36
N ARG A 53 0.67 11.36 13.50
CA ARG A 53 -0.69 10.96 13.09
C ARG A 53 -0.66 9.73 12.18
N LEU A 54 0.43 9.52 11.45
CA LEU A 54 0.61 8.39 10.54
C LEU A 54 1.28 7.21 11.26
N TRP A 55 0.71 6.84 12.40
CA TRP A 55 1.16 5.69 13.21
C TRP A 55 1.23 4.39 12.38
N PHE A 56 0.39 4.26 11.34
CA PHE A 56 0.35 3.12 10.44
C PHE A 56 1.57 3.02 9.51
N ALA A 57 2.37 4.08 9.42
CA ALA A 57 3.62 4.10 8.66
C ALA A 57 4.82 3.70 9.54
N GLY A 58 4.62 2.76 10.46
CA GLY A 58 5.63 2.24 11.38
C GLY A 58 6.72 1.40 10.71
N PRO A 59 7.65 0.83 11.50
CA PRO A 59 8.86 0.19 10.97
C PRO A 59 8.65 -1.24 10.45
N HIS A 60 7.49 -1.87 10.66
CA HIS A 60 7.27 -3.25 10.23
C HIS A 60 7.19 -3.36 8.70
N ASP A 61 7.85 -4.38 8.15
CA ASP A 61 8.02 -4.59 6.72
C ASP A 61 8.06 -6.09 6.40
N ASP A 62 7.49 -6.51 5.27
CA ASP A 62 7.71 -7.84 4.68
C ASP A 62 8.67 -7.69 3.49
N ALA A 63 9.97 -7.84 3.78
CA ALA A 63 11.03 -7.65 2.80
C ALA A 63 10.93 -8.62 1.61
N ARG A 64 10.37 -9.83 1.80
CA ARG A 64 10.20 -10.81 0.73
C ARG A 64 9.14 -10.35 -0.25
N VAL A 65 7.96 -10.01 0.26
CA VAL A 65 6.83 -9.56 -0.57
C VAL A 65 7.18 -8.24 -1.24
N ARG A 66 7.70 -7.27 -0.50
CA ARG A 66 8.19 -6.01 -1.04
C ARG A 66 9.21 -6.21 -2.17
N GLY A 67 10.20 -7.09 -1.97
CA GLY A 67 11.20 -7.41 -2.99
C GLY A 67 10.61 -8.05 -4.26
N ILE A 68 9.49 -8.76 -4.15
CA ILE A 68 8.74 -9.26 -5.33
C ILE A 68 8.04 -8.09 -6.04
N ILE A 69 7.35 -7.22 -5.30
CA ILE A 69 6.63 -6.06 -5.85
C ILE A 69 7.61 -5.10 -6.54
N GLU A 70 8.67 -4.68 -5.87
CA GLU A 70 9.63 -3.69 -6.38
C GLU A 70 10.41 -4.20 -7.59
N ARG A 71 10.68 -5.51 -7.69
CA ARG A 71 11.27 -6.09 -8.91
C ARG A 71 10.31 -6.06 -10.11
N LYS A 72 9.01 -6.18 -9.85
CA LYS A 72 7.99 -6.16 -10.91
C LYS A 72 7.64 -4.74 -11.34
N TYR A 73 7.68 -3.80 -10.41
CA TYR A 73 7.38 -2.39 -10.62
C TYR A 73 8.63 -1.55 -10.24
N PRO A 74 9.61 -1.45 -11.16
CA PRO A 74 10.95 -0.95 -10.84
C PRO A 74 11.00 0.57 -10.59
N THR A 75 9.97 1.30 -10.99
CA THR A 75 9.87 2.74 -10.73
C THR A 75 8.79 3.00 -9.68
N GLU A 76 9.02 3.99 -8.80
CA GLU A 76 8.05 4.33 -7.76
C GLU A 76 6.70 4.73 -8.35
N GLN A 77 6.70 5.44 -9.48
CA GLN A 77 5.48 5.82 -10.16
C GLN A 77 4.70 4.61 -10.69
N ALA A 78 5.39 3.62 -11.28
CA ALA A 78 4.75 2.39 -11.73
C ALA A 78 4.20 1.57 -10.55
N LEU A 79 4.95 1.53 -9.44
CA LEU A 79 4.53 0.86 -8.21
C LEU A 79 3.29 1.52 -7.62
N TYR A 80 3.30 2.85 -7.49
CA TYR A 80 2.21 3.63 -6.95
C TYR A 80 0.94 3.47 -7.79
N ALA A 81 1.06 3.58 -9.12
CA ALA A 81 -0.09 3.38 -10.00
C ALA A 81 -0.64 1.94 -9.94
N ALA A 82 0.24 0.93 -9.84
CA ALA A 82 -0.18 -0.45 -9.66
C ALA A 82 -0.89 -0.67 -8.32
N ALA A 83 -0.38 -0.06 -7.24
CA ALA A 83 -0.99 -0.11 -5.92
C ALA A 83 -2.38 0.53 -5.91
N LEU A 84 -2.54 1.72 -6.52
CA LEU A 84 -3.84 2.37 -6.67
C LEU A 84 -4.82 1.57 -7.53
N HIS A 85 -4.33 0.97 -8.61
CA HIS A 85 -5.16 0.13 -9.47
C HIS A 85 -5.67 -1.09 -8.69
N HIS A 86 -4.79 -1.76 -7.93
CA HIS A 86 -5.18 -2.88 -7.09
C HIS A 86 -6.18 -2.47 -6.00
N TYR A 87 -5.90 -1.36 -5.32
CA TYR A 87 -6.81 -0.77 -4.33
C TYR A 87 -8.21 -0.53 -4.92
N SER A 88 -8.28 0.12 -6.09
CA SER A 88 -9.55 0.41 -6.76
C SER A 88 -10.30 -0.87 -7.15
N GLN A 89 -9.61 -1.93 -7.56
CA GLN A 89 -10.23 -3.22 -7.86
C GLN A 89 -10.82 -3.86 -6.61
N LYS A 90 -10.03 -3.94 -5.53
CA LYS A 90 -10.46 -4.45 -4.23
C LYS A 90 -11.71 -3.74 -3.71
N VAL A 91 -11.71 -2.41 -3.74
CA VAL A 91 -12.88 -1.61 -3.34
C VAL A 91 -14.06 -1.88 -4.27
N GLY A 92 -13.84 -1.92 -5.59
CA GLY A 92 -14.89 -2.21 -6.57
C GLY A 92 -15.54 -3.59 -6.42
N TRP A 93 -14.81 -4.56 -5.87
CA TRP A 93 -15.32 -5.90 -5.54
C TRP A 93 -15.98 -6.00 -4.16
N GLY A 94 -16.01 -4.92 -3.38
CA GLY A 94 -16.50 -4.94 -1.99
C GLY A 94 -15.52 -5.58 -1.01
N GLU A 95 -14.25 -5.72 -1.38
CA GLU A 95 -13.20 -6.39 -0.61
C GLU A 95 -12.24 -5.39 0.08
N ALA A 96 -12.70 -4.17 0.34
CA ALA A 96 -11.87 -3.10 0.89
C ALA A 96 -11.16 -3.46 2.21
N TYR A 97 -11.78 -4.36 3.00
CA TYR A 97 -11.31 -4.81 4.32
C TYR A 97 -10.80 -6.24 4.32
N ALA A 98 -10.76 -6.90 3.16
CA ALA A 98 -10.35 -8.28 3.05
C ALA A 98 -8.83 -8.39 2.97
N ASN A 99 -8.22 -8.99 3.98
CA ASN A 99 -6.76 -9.13 4.08
C ASN A 99 -6.15 -10.20 3.15
N HIS A 100 -6.96 -11.05 2.55
CA HIS A 100 -6.50 -11.98 1.52
C HIS A 100 -6.28 -11.22 0.20
N SER A 101 -5.19 -11.52 -0.50
CA SER A 101 -4.86 -10.95 -1.81
C SER A 101 -4.03 -11.98 -2.58
N TYR A 102 -3.42 -11.55 -3.68
CA TYR A 102 -2.55 -12.37 -4.51
C TYR A 102 -1.26 -11.62 -4.81
N LEU A 103 -0.13 -12.32 -4.76
CA LEU A 103 1.13 -11.77 -5.23
C LEU A 103 1.07 -11.55 -6.74
N PRO A 104 1.38 -10.34 -7.23
CA PRO A 104 1.32 -10.08 -8.66
C PRO A 104 2.43 -10.86 -9.38
N GLY A 105 2.04 -11.86 -10.18
CA GLY A 105 2.97 -12.75 -10.86
C GLY A 105 2.25 -13.75 -11.77
N ARG A 106 3.00 -14.64 -12.42
CA ARG A 106 2.44 -15.60 -13.39
C ARG A 106 1.46 -16.60 -12.77
N ASN A 107 1.65 -16.92 -11.48
CA ASN A 107 0.87 -17.94 -10.77
C ASN A 107 -0.10 -17.36 -9.73
N MET A 108 -0.16 -16.02 -9.57
CA MET A 108 -1.05 -15.34 -8.60
C MET A 108 -1.09 -16.06 -7.24
N GLU A 109 0.07 -16.20 -6.61
CA GLU A 109 0.18 -16.92 -5.33
C GLU A 109 -0.71 -16.26 -4.27
N PRO A 110 -1.57 -17.01 -3.55
CA PRO A 110 -2.36 -16.45 -2.46
C PRO A 110 -1.47 -15.80 -1.41
N TYR A 111 -1.89 -14.65 -0.93
CA TYR A 111 -1.18 -13.87 0.07
C TYR A 111 -2.15 -13.40 1.14
N LEU A 112 -1.75 -13.49 2.41
CA LEU A 112 -2.49 -12.93 3.52
C LEU A 112 -1.70 -11.73 4.05
N LEU A 113 -2.30 -10.54 4.00
CA LEU A 113 -1.71 -9.34 4.57
C LEU A 113 -1.94 -9.31 6.09
N THR A 114 -0.86 -9.15 6.83
CA THR A 114 -0.89 -8.86 8.26
C THR A 114 0.16 -7.80 8.54
N ASP A 115 -0.25 -6.64 9.04
CA ASP A 115 0.67 -5.58 9.44
C ASP A 115 0.57 -5.30 10.95
N PRO A 116 1.62 -5.63 11.72
CA PRO A 116 1.64 -5.36 13.15
C PRO A 116 1.44 -3.87 13.50
N ASP A 117 1.86 -2.94 12.64
CA ASP A 117 1.63 -1.50 12.88
C ASP A 117 0.15 -1.13 12.73
N MET A 118 -0.60 -1.90 11.93
CA MET A 118 -2.06 -1.74 11.77
C MET A 118 -2.84 -2.41 12.90
N ASP A 119 -2.35 -3.54 13.40
CA ASP A 119 -2.98 -4.28 14.48
C ASP A 119 -2.79 -3.57 15.83
N ALA A 120 -1.58 -3.02 16.08
CA ALA A 120 -1.24 -2.35 17.34
C ALA A 120 -2.06 -1.07 17.59
N ALA A 121 -2.47 -0.35 16.54
CA ALA A 121 -3.29 0.86 16.68
C ALA A 121 -4.78 0.57 16.88
N ASN A 122 -5.23 -0.63 16.55
CA ASN A 122 -6.58 -1.11 16.84
C ASN A 122 -6.67 -1.80 18.21
N ALA A 123 -5.55 -1.97 18.92
CA ALA A 123 -5.57 -2.50 20.26
C ALA A 123 -6.21 -1.48 21.23
N PRO A 124 -7.21 -1.88 22.04
CA PRO A 124 -7.74 -1.00 23.07
C PRO A 124 -6.60 -0.64 24.03
N THR A 125 -6.41 0.65 24.26
CA THR A 125 -5.55 1.15 25.32
C THR A 125 -6.17 0.71 26.65
N HIS A 126 -5.50 -0.21 27.34
CA HIS A 126 -5.86 -0.65 28.69
C HIS A 126 -5.56 0.42 29.73
#